data_AF-A0A845M2J5-F1
#
_entry.id   AF-A0A845M2J5-F1
#
_cell.length_a   1.000
_cell.length_b   1.000
_cell.length_c   1.000
_cell.angle_alpha   90.00
_cell.angle_beta   90.00
_cell.angle_gamma   90.00
#
_symmetry.space_group_name_H-M   'P 1'
#
loop_
_entity.id
_entity.type
_entity.pdbx_description
1 polymer ?
#
loop_
_entity_poly.entity_id
_entity_poly.type
_entity_poly.pdbx_seq_one_letter_code
_entity_poly.pdbx_strand_id
1 'polypeptide(L)'
;MSADFVTHSDLSSSLHEAHTRAFKLQRLLASTRFPASMSPLIAVRIGRVISVLSRQSYMTDEGLAEVEGLSNDLQVSVEAETHYGFVCDDCHTDGGVVTSHLTAAGEVLAHAKREVDRFIAAATDARAWQRAEGW
;
A
#
# COMPACT_ATOMS: atom_id res chain seq x y z
N MET A 1 -28.22 20.22 5.48
CA MET A 1 -27.37 19.92 6.63
C MET A 1 -26.97 18.46 6.50
N SER A 2 -25.73 18.18 6.12
CA SER A 2 -25.22 16.82 5.99
C SER A 2 -25.11 16.23 7.39
N ALA A 3 -25.77 15.10 7.63
CA ALA A 3 -25.51 14.32 8.83
C ALA A 3 -24.16 13.64 8.61
N ASP A 4 -23.09 14.28 9.08
CA ASP A 4 -21.79 13.63 9.20
C ASP A 4 -21.96 12.52 10.23
N PHE A 5 -22.18 11.30 9.75
CA PHE A 5 -22.10 10.10 10.57
C PHE A 5 -20.68 10.04 11.10
N VAL A 6 -20.48 10.50 12.34
CA VAL A 6 -19.31 10.18 13.13
C VAL A 6 -19.38 8.67 13.35
N THR A 7 -18.74 7.90 12.47
CA THR A 7 -18.45 6.51 12.75
C THR A 7 -17.51 6.50 13.95
N HIS A 8 -18.04 6.19 15.13
CA HIS A 8 -17.19 5.85 16.26
C HIS A 8 -16.39 4.62 15.87
N SER A 9 -15.10 4.81 15.60
CA SER A 9 -14.16 3.71 15.47
C SER A 9 -13.99 3.09 16.85
N ASP A 10 -14.27 1.81 16.96
CA ASP A 10 -13.96 0.95 18.10
C ASP A 10 -13.08 -0.22 17.65
N LEU A 11 -12.59 -1.03 18.59
CA LEU A 11 -11.74 -2.18 18.26
C LEU A 11 -12.39 -3.14 17.24
N SER A 12 -13.71 -3.36 17.34
CA SER A 12 -14.43 -4.26 16.44
C SER A 12 -14.40 -3.76 15.00
N SER A 13 -14.68 -2.46 14.81
CA SER A 13 -14.65 -1.81 13.50
C SER A 13 -13.25 -1.81 12.88
N SER A 14 -12.21 -1.52 13.66
CA SER A 14 -10.82 -1.52 13.19
C SER A 14 -10.33 -2.91 12.84
N LEU A 15 -10.66 -3.94 13.64
CA LEU A 15 -10.36 -5.34 13.31
C LEU A 15 -11.08 -5.78 12.04
N HIS A 16 -12.36 -5.42 11.88
CA HIS A 16 -13.14 -5.74 10.68
C HIS A 16 -12.53 -5.09 9.43
N GLU A 17 -12.11 -3.82 9.53
CA GLU A 17 -11.45 -3.11 8.45
C GLU A 17 -10.12 -3.76 8.08
N ALA A 18 -9.27 -4.06 9.07
CA ALA A 18 -7.99 -4.73 8.86
C ALA A 18 -8.17 -6.09 8.15
N HIS A 19 -9.14 -6.90 8.59
CA HIS A 19 -9.46 -8.18 7.95
C HIS A 19 -9.97 -8.03 6.52
N THR A 20 -10.89 -7.09 6.30
CA THR A 20 -11.42 -6.83 4.96
C THR A 20 -10.33 -6.38 4.00
N ARG A 21 -9.41 -5.52 4.47
CA ARG A 21 -8.27 -5.05 3.66
C ARG A 21 -7.25 -6.17 3.42
N ALA A 22 -6.96 -7.00 4.41
CA ALA A 22 -6.08 -8.17 4.25
C ALA A 22 -6.57 -9.09 3.13
N PHE A 23 -7.86 -9.43 3.12
CA PHE A 23 -8.46 -10.28 2.09
C PHE A 23 -8.42 -9.63 0.70
N LYS A 24 -8.76 -8.34 0.61
CA LYS A 24 -8.68 -7.58 -0.65
C LYS A 24 -7.26 -7.51 -1.18
N LEU A 25 -6.29 -7.23 -0.32
CA LEU A 25 -4.88 -7.16 -0.67
C LEU A 25 -4.36 -8.52 -1.16
N GLN A 26 -4.64 -9.60 -0.43
CA GLN A 26 -4.24 -10.95 -0.84
C GLN A 26 -4.76 -11.28 -2.24
N ARG A 27 -6.05 -11.01 -2.50
CA ARG A 27 -6.67 -11.26 -3.80
C ARG A 27 -6.07 -10.38 -4.90
N LEU A 28 -5.81 -9.11 -4.61
CA LEU A 28 -5.16 -8.19 -5.55
C LEU A 28 -3.78 -8.71 -5.94
N LEU A 29 -2.93 -9.01 -4.95
CA LEU A 29 -1.56 -9.49 -5.19
C LEU A 29 -1.53 -10.80 -5.97
N ALA A 30 -2.46 -11.73 -5.69
CA ALA A 30 -2.52 -13.01 -6.38
C ALA A 30 -3.05 -12.91 -7.83
N SER A 31 -3.85 -11.89 -8.15
CA SER A 31 -4.46 -11.73 -9.49
C SER A 31 -3.79 -10.68 -10.37
N THR A 32 -2.96 -9.82 -9.78
CA THR A 32 -2.26 -8.76 -10.51
C THR A 32 -1.17 -9.35 -11.39
N ARG A 33 -1.18 -8.97 -12.67
CA ARG A 33 -0.07 -9.24 -13.59
C ARG A 33 0.98 -8.14 -13.42
N PHE A 34 1.95 -8.39 -12.57
CA PHE A 34 3.06 -7.47 -12.36
C PHE A 34 3.96 -7.38 -13.60
N PRO A 35 4.55 -6.20 -13.86
CA PRO A 35 5.38 -5.99 -15.04
C PRO A 35 6.64 -6.85 -14.98
N ALA A 36 7.11 -7.32 -16.14
CA ALA A 36 8.32 -8.15 -16.23
C ALA A 36 9.60 -7.37 -15.89
N SER A 37 9.56 -6.03 -15.89
CA SER A 37 10.64 -5.16 -15.42
C SER A 37 10.84 -5.23 -13.90
N MET A 38 9.85 -5.74 -13.15
CA MET A 38 9.91 -5.84 -11.70
C MET A 38 11.00 -6.83 -11.26
N SER A 39 11.76 -6.44 -10.24
CA SER A 39 12.80 -7.30 -9.65
C SER A 39 12.23 -8.66 -9.18
N PRO A 40 12.90 -9.78 -9.49
CA PRO A 40 12.48 -11.10 -9.02
C PRO A 40 12.37 -11.21 -7.49
N LEU A 41 13.17 -10.43 -6.74
CA LEU A 41 13.10 -10.39 -5.28
C LEU A 41 11.76 -9.86 -4.78
N ILE A 42 11.16 -8.91 -5.50
CA ILE A 42 9.86 -8.33 -5.18
C ILE A 42 8.75 -9.34 -5.47
N ALA A 43 8.87 -10.11 -6.56
CA ALA A 43 7.94 -11.21 -6.82
C ALA A 43 7.97 -12.27 -5.69
N VAL A 44 9.16 -12.59 -5.17
CA VAL A 44 9.31 -13.48 -4.00
C VAL A 44 8.66 -12.86 -2.75
N ARG A 45 8.85 -11.55 -2.50
CA ARG A 45 8.23 -10.84 -1.38
C ARG A 45 6.71 -10.84 -1.47
N ILE A 46 6.15 -10.61 -2.66
CA ILE A 46 4.71 -10.69 -2.92
C ILE A 46 4.18 -12.09 -2.54
N GLY A 47 4.86 -13.15 -2.97
CA GLY A 47 4.50 -14.52 -2.59
C GLY A 47 4.53 -14.76 -1.08
N ARG A 48 5.54 -14.22 -0.38
CA ARG A 48 5.61 -14.28 1.08
C ARG A 48 4.49 -13.53 1.76
N VAL A 49 4.17 -12.32 1.31
CA VAL A 49 3.05 -11.52 1.84
C VAL A 49 1.73 -12.24 1.63
N ILE A 50 1.48 -12.82 0.45
CA ILE A 50 0.28 -13.65 0.21
C ILE A 50 0.22 -14.81 1.22
N SER A 51 1.34 -15.49 1.47
CA SER A 51 1.41 -16.55 2.47
C SER A 51 1.16 -16.05 3.89
N VAL A 52 1.69 -14.88 4.28
CA VAL A 52 1.41 -14.26 5.58
C VAL A 52 -0.09 -13.98 5.73
N LEU A 53 -0.70 -13.31 4.75
CA LEU A 53 -2.12 -12.92 4.78
C LEU A 53 -3.07 -14.13 4.75
N SER A 54 -2.61 -15.31 4.31
CA SER A 54 -3.39 -16.55 4.35
C SER A 54 -3.45 -17.24 5.72
N ARG A 55 -2.62 -16.82 6.69
CA ARG A 55 -2.58 -17.41 8.03
C ARG A 55 -3.72 -16.88 8.88
N GLN A 56 -4.21 -17.67 9.85
CA GLN A 56 -5.19 -17.18 10.82
C GLN A 56 -4.65 -16.04 11.68
N SER A 57 -3.37 -16.10 12.07
CA SER A 57 -2.70 -15.06 12.86
C SER A 57 -1.74 -14.26 11.99
N TYR A 58 -2.26 -13.56 10.99
CA TYR A 58 -1.44 -12.79 10.06
C TYR A 58 -1.01 -11.41 10.61
N MET A 59 -1.71 -10.87 11.62
CA MET A 59 -1.41 -9.58 12.25
C MET A 59 -0.36 -9.65 13.35
N THR A 60 0.69 -10.47 13.18
CA THR A 60 1.86 -10.50 14.08
C THR A 60 2.86 -9.41 13.71
N ASP A 61 3.80 -9.09 14.61
CA ASP A 61 4.81 -8.05 14.35
C ASP A 61 5.66 -8.42 13.14
N GLU A 62 6.06 -9.69 13.05
CA GLU A 62 6.81 -10.23 11.91
C GLU A 62 5.97 -10.21 10.62
N GLY A 63 4.67 -10.53 10.73
CA GLY A 63 3.75 -10.50 9.60
C GLY A 63 3.60 -9.09 9.03
N LEU A 64 3.44 -8.07 9.88
CA LEU A 64 3.37 -6.69 9.45
C LEU A 64 4.71 -6.17 8.92
N ALA A 65 5.84 -6.54 9.54
CA ALA A 65 7.16 -6.18 9.03
C ALA A 65 7.41 -6.71 7.60
N GLU A 66 6.95 -7.92 7.28
CA GLU A 66 7.02 -8.47 5.92
C GLU A 66 6.18 -7.66 4.91
N VAL A 67 5.02 -7.18 5.34
CA VAL A 67 4.11 -6.35 4.52
C VAL A 67 4.69 -4.94 4.32
N GLU A 68 5.26 -4.33 5.36
CA GLU A 68 5.97 -3.05 5.28
C GLU A 68 7.18 -3.15 4.35
N GLY A 69 7.94 -4.26 4.42
CA GLY A 69 9.00 -4.56 3.48
C GLY A 69 8.53 -4.54 2.03
N LEU A 70 7.36 -5.13 1.74
CA LEU A 70 6.76 -5.07 0.41
C LEU A 70 6.37 -3.64 0.00
N SER A 71 5.86 -2.82 0.91
CA SER A 71 5.54 -1.41 0.59
C SER A 71 6.79 -0.66 0.13
N ASN A 72 7.91 -0.83 0.83
CA ASN A 72 9.18 -0.20 0.49
C ASN A 72 9.72 -0.71 -0.86
N ASP A 73 9.68 -2.03 -1.09
CA ASP A 73 10.07 -2.64 -2.36
C ASP A 73 9.25 -2.09 -3.55
N LEU A 74 7.93 -1.93 -3.35
CA LEU A 74 7.04 -1.36 -4.35
C LEU A 74 7.30 0.13 -4.58
N GLN A 75 7.64 0.91 -3.55
CA GLN A 75 8.00 2.33 -3.71
C GLN A 75 9.15 2.51 -4.71
N VAL A 76 10.23 1.74 -4.51
CA VAL A 76 11.39 1.77 -5.41
C VAL A 76 11.00 1.38 -6.84
N SER A 77 10.12 0.40 -7.00
CA SER A 77 9.64 -0.02 -8.33
C SER A 77 8.77 1.04 -9.00
N VAL A 78 7.95 1.75 -8.24
CA VAL A 78 7.14 2.87 -8.74
C VAL A 78 8.04 4.01 -9.21
N GLU A 79 9.06 4.36 -8.43
CA GLU A 79 10.04 5.39 -8.78
C GLU A 79 10.81 5.01 -10.06
N ALA A 80 11.21 3.75 -10.20
CA ALA A 80 11.87 3.26 -11.43
C ALA A 80 10.98 3.36 -12.68
N GLU A 81 9.66 3.33 -12.51
CA GLU A 81 8.67 3.47 -13.59
C GLU A 81 8.13 4.92 -13.70
N THR A 82 8.68 5.86 -12.93
CA THR A 82 8.30 7.28 -12.97
C THR A 82 9.24 8.04 -13.91
N HIS A 83 8.68 8.65 -14.94
CA HIS A 83 9.42 9.48 -15.88
C HIS A 83 9.29 10.95 -15.49
N TYR A 84 10.43 11.60 -15.25
CA TYR A 84 10.52 13.00 -14.89
C TYR A 84 10.89 13.84 -16.11
N GLY A 85 10.14 14.92 -16.32
CA GLY A 85 10.41 15.93 -17.33
C GLY A 85 10.45 17.31 -16.69
N PHE A 86 11.35 18.16 -17.15
CA PHE A 86 11.37 19.56 -16.75
C PHE A 86 10.93 20.40 -17.94
N VAL A 87 9.89 21.20 -17.74
CA VAL A 87 9.31 22.06 -18.76
C VAL A 87 9.56 23.50 -18.34
N CYS A 88 10.22 24.25 -19.21
CA CYS A 88 10.47 25.68 -19.04
C CYS A 88 10.26 26.35 -20.39
N ASP A 89 9.64 27.53 -20.36
CA ASP A 89 9.53 28.43 -21.50
C ASP A 89 9.93 29.84 -21.07
N ASP A 90 10.04 30.76 -22.03
CA ASP A 90 10.47 32.14 -21.79
C ASP A 90 9.50 32.93 -20.86
N CYS A 91 8.35 32.35 -20.52
CA CYS A 91 7.32 32.94 -19.65
C CYS A 91 7.46 32.51 -18.18
N HIS A 92 8.19 31.42 -17.88
CA HIS A 92 8.37 30.91 -16.52
C HIS A 92 9.39 31.75 -15.74
N THR A 93 8.91 32.82 -15.08
CA THR A 93 9.74 33.68 -14.21
C THR A 93 10.18 33.01 -12.90
N ASP A 94 9.57 31.87 -12.56
CA ASP A 94 9.88 31.05 -11.38
C ASP A 94 10.85 29.90 -11.68
N GLY A 95 11.32 29.78 -12.92
CA GLY A 95 12.31 28.78 -13.30
C GLY A 95 11.71 27.43 -13.70
N GLY A 96 10.45 27.36 -14.13
CA GLY A 96 9.86 26.19 -14.81
C GLY A 96 9.14 25.19 -13.89
N VAL A 97 8.55 24.15 -14.48
CA VAL A 97 7.77 23.13 -13.77
C VAL A 97 8.35 21.74 -14.00
N VAL A 98 8.55 21.00 -12.91
CA VAL A 98 8.82 19.55 -12.97
C VAL A 98 7.50 18.82 -13.14
N THR A 99 7.42 18.03 -14.21
CA THR A 99 6.32 17.10 -14.46
C THR A 99 6.81 15.68 -14.25
N SER A 100 5.93 14.82 -13.76
CA SER A 100 6.20 13.39 -13.61
C SER A 100 5.00 12.60 -14.07
N HIS A 101 5.23 11.52 -14.80
CA HIS A 101 4.18 10.58 -15.18
C HIS A 101 4.65 9.15 -14.95
N LEU A 102 3.72 8.30 -14.56
CA LEU A 102 3.97 6.86 -14.45
C LEU A 102 3.79 6.22 -15.83
N THR A 103 4.59 5.20 -16.11
CA THR A 103 4.25 4.25 -17.17
C THR A 103 3.00 3.46 -16.77
N ALA A 104 2.38 2.75 -17.73
CA ALA A 104 1.30 1.82 -17.41
C ALA A 104 1.72 0.74 -16.39
N ALA A 105 2.99 0.31 -16.42
CA ALA A 105 3.56 -0.59 -15.42
C ALA A 105 3.67 0.09 -14.04
N GLY A 106 4.12 1.33 -14.00
CA GLY A 106 4.18 2.16 -12.80
C GLY A 106 2.80 2.36 -12.15
N GLU A 107 1.73 2.53 -12.93
CA GLU A 107 0.37 2.64 -12.40
C GLU A 107 -0.10 1.38 -11.68
N VAL A 108 0.21 0.20 -12.23
CA VAL A 108 -0.11 -1.11 -11.61
C VAL A 108 0.64 -1.26 -10.29
N LEU A 109 1.94 -0.96 -10.28
CA LEU A 109 2.77 -1.01 -9.08
C LEU A 109 2.28 -0.01 -8.02
N ALA A 110 1.96 1.22 -8.42
CA ALA A 110 1.46 2.25 -7.54
C ALA A 110 0.09 1.88 -6.95
N HIS A 111 -0.77 1.21 -7.72
CA HIS A 111 -2.03 0.69 -7.19
C HIS A 111 -1.81 -0.39 -6.13
N ALA A 112 -0.95 -1.38 -6.41
CA ALA A 112 -0.60 -2.41 -5.45
C ALA A 112 -0.02 -1.80 -4.17
N LYS A 113 0.90 -0.84 -4.30
CA LYS A 113 1.48 -0.14 -3.16
C LYS A 113 0.42 0.55 -2.31
N ARG A 114 -0.50 1.30 -2.93
CA ARG A 114 -1.58 1.99 -2.20
C ARG A 114 -2.43 1.02 -1.39
N GLU A 115 -2.72 -0.16 -1.91
CA GLU A 115 -3.49 -1.16 -1.17
C GLU A 115 -2.69 -1.83 -0.05
N VAL A 116 -1.37 -2.02 -0.23
CA VAL A 116 -0.46 -2.43 0.84
C VAL A 116 -0.46 -1.40 1.97
N ASP A 117 -0.25 -0.11 1.65
CA ASP A 117 -0.21 0.98 2.64
C ASP A 117 -1.53 1.11 3.40
N ARG A 118 -2.65 0.98 2.69
CA ARG A 118 -4.00 0.98 3.28
C ARG A 118 -4.19 -0.14 4.28
N PHE A 119 -3.68 -1.34 3.97
CA PHE A 119 -3.73 -2.45 4.92
C PHE A 119 -2.82 -2.21 6.12
N ILE A 120 -1.60 -1.72 5.93
CA ILE A 120 -0.66 -1.38 7.04
C ILE A 120 -1.32 -0.37 7.98
N ALA A 121 -1.95 0.68 7.44
CA ALA A 121 -2.65 1.69 8.24
C ALA A 121 -3.79 1.08 9.08
N ALA A 122 -4.64 0.25 8.47
CA ALA A 122 -5.74 -0.40 9.18
C ALA A 122 -5.25 -1.40 10.24
N ALA A 123 -4.19 -2.16 9.96
CA ALA A 123 -3.62 -3.07 10.93
C ALA A 123 -2.97 -2.34 12.12
N THR A 124 -2.33 -1.21 11.85
CA THR A 124 -1.75 -0.33 12.88
C THR A 124 -2.84 0.27 13.77
N ASP A 125 -3.93 0.73 13.17
CA ASP A 125 -5.09 1.26 13.90
C ASP A 125 -5.74 0.18 14.79
N ALA A 126 -5.99 -1.01 14.26
CA ALA A 126 -6.51 -2.13 15.03
C ALA A 126 -5.62 -2.48 16.23
N ARG A 127 -4.30 -2.49 16.05
CA ARG A 127 -3.33 -2.71 17.15
C ARG A 127 -3.29 -1.58 18.16
N ALA A 128 -3.56 -0.34 17.74
CA ALA A 128 -3.69 0.78 18.66
C ALA A 128 -4.92 0.59 19.56
N TRP A 129 -6.05 0.18 18.98
CA TRP A 129 -7.27 -0.15 19.73
C TRP A 129 -7.10 -1.34 20.67
N GLN A 130 -6.41 -2.41 20.24
CA GLN A 130 -6.13 -3.55 21.13
C GLN A 130 -5.40 -3.11 22.39
N ARG A 131 -4.34 -2.31 22.22
CA ARG A 131 -3.59 -1.74 23.35
C ARG A 131 -4.44 -0.81 24.22
N ALA A 132 -5.29 0.02 23.61
CA ALA A 132 -6.17 0.93 24.35
C ALA A 132 -7.21 0.18 25.19
N GLU A 133 -7.68 -0.97 24.73
CA GLU A 133 -8.64 -1.83 25.43
C GLU A 133 -7.98 -2.88 26.35
N GLY A 134 -6.64 -2.92 26.41
CA GLY A 134 -5.89 -3.80 27.32
C GLY A 134 -5.71 -5.24 26.83
N TRP A 135 -5.76 -5.45 25.51
CA TRP A 135 -5.44 -6.73 24.85
C TRP A 135 -3.98 -6.85 24.44
#